data_AF-A0A397C0F0-F1
#
_entry.id   AF-A0A397C0F0-F1
#
_cell.length_a   1.000
_cell.length_b   1.000
_cell.length_c   1.000
_cell.angle_alpha   90.00
_cell.angle_beta   90.00
_cell.angle_gamma   90.00
#
_symmetry.space_group_name_H-M   'P 1'
#
loop_
_entity.id
_entity.type
_entity.pdbx_description
1 polymer ?
#
loop_
_entity_poly.entity_id
_entity_poly.type
_entity_poly.pdbx_seq_one_letter_code
_entity_poly.pdbx_strand_id
1 'polypeptide(L)' 'AHGAAVYDLVARQGGYVYVCGDGMHMAKDVHAALVQVFVEHGHMTHQEAEVAWKDLALRQRYVRDIWG' A
#
# COMPACT_ATOMS: atom_id res chain seq x y z
N ALA A 1 7.54 12.95 1.34
CA ALA A 1 6.77 14.17 1.00
C ALA A 1 5.53 13.92 0.11
N HIS A 2 5.12 12.68 -0.19
CA HIS A 2 3.98 12.40 -1.09
C HIS A 2 2.89 11.50 -0.48
N GLY A 3 2.93 11.20 0.82
CA GLY A 3 2.01 10.27 1.48
C GLY A 3 0.54 10.64 1.30
N ALA A 4 0.18 11.90 1.51
CA ALA A 4 -1.20 12.37 1.34
C ALA A 4 -1.75 12.13 -0.07
N ALA A 5 -0.94 12.42 -1.11
CA ALA A 5 -1.34 12.18 -2.49
C ALA A 5 -1.52 10.69 -2.80
N VAL A 6 -0.64 9.83 -2.28
CA VAL A 6 -0.77 8.37 -2.40
C VAL A 6 -2.06 7.90 -1.73
N TYR A 7 -2.34 8.36 -0.51
CA TYR A 7 -3.57 8.02 0.20
C TYR A 7 -4.82 8.44 -0.60
N ASP A 8 -4.90 9.69 -1.07
CA ASP A 8 -6.05 10.17 -1.84
C ASP A 8 -6.26 9.36 -3.13
N LEU A 9 -5.18 9.10 -3.89
CA LEU A 9 -5.25 8.30 -5.12
C LEU A 9 -5.78 6.90 -4.85
N VAL A 10 -5.23 6.21 -3.85
CA VAL A 10 -5.54 4.79 -3.61
C VAL A 10 -6.86 4.62 -2.87
N ALA A 11 -7.10 5.35 -1.78
CA ALA A 11 -8.27 5.16 -0.93
C ALA A 11 -9.53 5.84 -1.46
N ARG A 12 -9.41 6.98 -2.14
CA ARG A 12 -10.56 7.83 -2.51
C ARG A 12 -10.86 7.84 -4.01
N GLN A 13 -9.82 7.74 -4.84
CA GLN A 13 -9.96 7.85 -6.30
C GLN A 13 -9.91 6.50 -7.04
N GLY A 14 -9.81 5.38 -6.31
CA GLY A 14 -9.82 4.07 -6.95
C GLY A 14 -8.49 3.66 -7.59
N GLY A 15 -7.39 4.33 -7.25
CA GLY A 15 -6.05 4.09 -7.81
C GLY A 15 -5.52 2.67 -7.59
N TYR A 16 -4.54 2.31 -8.42
CA TYR A 16 -3.88 1.02 -8.43
C TYR A 16 -2.42 1.18 -8.05
N VAL A 17 -1.87 0.20 -7.34
CA VAL A 17 -0.47 0.16 -6.93
C VAL A 17 0.17 -1.12 -7.44
N TYR A 18 1.30 -0.94 -8.13
CA TYR A 18 2.12 -2.02 -8.65
C TYR A 18 3.52 -1.89 -8.07
N VAL A 19 4.02 -2.96 -7.47
CA VAL A 19 5.38 -3.04 -6.94
C VAL A 19 6.10 -4.20 -7.60
N CYS A 20 7.21 -3.93 -8.28
CA CYS A 20 8.05 -4.98 -8.85
C CYS A 20 9.51 -4.79 -8.47
N GLY A 21 10.27 -5.89 -8.37
CA GLY A 21 11.65 -5.84 -7.87
C GLY A 21 11.93 -6.85 -6.76
N ASP A 22 12.96 -6.55 -5.97
CA ASP A 22 13.43 -7.41 -4.88
C ASP A 22 12.32 -7.73 -3.86
N GLY A 23 11.95 -9.01 -3.78
CA GLY A 23 10.98 -9.53 -2.83
C GLY A 23 11.53 -9.77 -1.42
N MET A 24 12.85 -9.86 -1.28
CA MET A 24 13.49 -10.17 0.01
C MET A 24 13.57 -8.95 0.93
N HIS A 25 13.81 -7.76 0.37
CA HIS A 25 13.91 -6.52 1.14
C HIS A 25 12.94 -5.44 0.62
N MET A 26 13.13 -4.98 -0.63
CA MET A 26 12.42 -3.80 -1.16
C MET A 26 10.89 -3.93 -1.05
N ALA A 27 10.31 -5.07 -1.44
CA ALA A 27 8.86 -5.26 -1.41
C ALA A 27 8.27 -5.18 0.00
N LYS A 28 9.03 -5.61 1.03
CA LYS A 28 8.61 -5.55 2.43
C LYS A 28 8.65 -4.11 2.93
N ASP A 29 9.73 -3.39 2.62
CA ASP A 29 9.91 -2.00 3.04
C ASP A 29 8.90 -1.07 2.37
N VAL A 30 8.63 -1.26 1.07
CA VAL A 30 7.59 -0.54 0.34
C VAL A 30 6.22 -0.80 0.95
N HIS A 31 5.89 -2.06 1.28
CA HIS A 31 4.62 -2.37 1.91
C HIS A 31 4.47 -1.69 3.28
N ALA A 32 5.50 -1.73 4.13
CA ALA A 32 5.48 -1.05 5.42
C ALA A 32 5.28 0.47 5.27
N ALA A 33 5.95 1.10 4.30
CA ALA A 33 5.77 2.52 4.00
C ALA A 33 4.33 2.84 3.54
N LEU A 34 3.74 1.99 2.70
CA LEU A 34 2.37 2.13 2.21
C LEU A 34 1.32 1.95 3.33
N VAL A 35 1.56 1.03 4.27
CA VAL A 35 0.73 0.89 5.47
C VAL A 35 0.81 2.15 6.32
N GLN A 36 2.02 2.69 6.53
CA GLN A 36 2.22 3.91 7.31
C GLN A 36 1.53 5.13 6.68
N VAL A 37 1.51 5.23 5.35
CA VAL A 37 0.73 6.26 4.63
C VAL A 37 -0.76 6.21 4.99
N PHE A 38 -1.34 5.01 5.10
CA PHE A 38 -2.76 4.84 5.46
C PHE A 38 -3.02 5.13 6.94
N VAL A 39 -2.06 4.82 7.82
CA VAL A 39 -2.12 5.19 9.24
C VAL A 39 -2.13 6.72 9.40
N GLU A 40 -1.16 7.40 8.79
CA GLU A 40 -0.96 8.84 8.97
C GLU A 40 -2.07 9.68 8.32
N HIS A 41 -2.44 9.36 7.08
CA HIS A 41 -3.37 10.19 6.29
C HIS A 41 -4.81 9.69 6.30
N GLY A 42 -5.02 8.41 6.62
CA GLY A 42 -6.35 7.81 6.79
C GLY A 42 -6.83 7.80 8.24
N HIS A 43 -5.99 8.22 9.20
CA HIS A 43 -6.26 8.13 10.63
C HIS A 43 -6.67 6.72 11.08
N MET A 44 -6.07 5.72 10.44
CA MET A 44 -6.32 4.31 10.70
C MET A 44 -5.32 3.80 11.75
N THR A 45 -5.74 2.80 12.52
CA THR A 45 -4.80 1.93 13.21
C THR A 45 -3.98 1.14 12.19
N HIS A 46 -2.80 0.68 12.60
CA HIS A 46 -1.98 -0.20 11.76
C HIS A 46 -2.74 -1.44 11.29
N GLN A 47 -3.60 -2.01 12.15
CA GLN A 47 -4.41 -3.18 11.81
C GLN A 47 -5.46 -2.85 10.73
N GLU A 48 -6.14 -1.70 10.82
CA GLU A 48 -7.09 -1.27 9.81
C GLU A 48 -6.40 -0.98 8.47
N ALA A 49 -5.23 -0.35 8.48
CA ALA A 49 -4.43 -0.11 7.28
C ALA A 49 -4.00 -1.43 6.61
N GLU A 50 -3.56 -2.41 7.36
CA GLU A 50 -3.24 -3.77 6.87
C GLU A 50 -4.45 -4.46 6.24
N VAL A 51 -5.62 -4.36 6.87
CA VAL A 51 -6.88 -4.90 6.33
C VAL A 51 -7.25 -4.21 5.02
N ALA A 52 -7.07 -2.89 4.93
CA ALA A 52 -7.33 -2.14 3.70
C ALA A 52 -6.42 -2.59 2.55
N TRP A 53 -5.12 -2.78 2.81
CA TRP A 53 -4.18 -3.28 1.79
C TRP A 53 -4.47 -4.72 1.36
N LYS A 54 -4.95 -5.57 2.26
CA LYS A 54 -5.44 -6.92 1.92
C LYS A 54 -6.68 -6.86 1.02
N ASP A 55 -7.64 -6.00 1.32
CA ASP A 55 -8.82 -5.80 0.46
C ASP A 55 -8.45 -5.26 -0.93
N LEU A 56 -7.51 -4.31 -1.00
CA LEU A 56 -6.98 -3.81 -2.29
C LEU A 56 -6.31 -4.93 -3.10
N ALA A 57 -5.56 -5.83 -2.44
CA ALA A 57 -4.96 -6.98 -3.11
C ALA A 57 -6.02 -7.96 -3.63
N LEU A 58 -7.05 -8.27 -2.84
CA LEU A 58 -8.19 -9.11 -3.27
C LEU A 58 -8.90 -8.52 -4.49
N ARG A 59 -9.02 -7.20 -4.55
CA ARG A 59 -9.61 -6.45 -5.68
C ARG A 59 -8.65 -6.24 -6.85
N GLN A 60 -7.46 -6.83 -6.84
CA GLN A 60 -6.42 -6.67 -7.86
C GLN A 60 -5.98 -5.20 -8.08
N ARG A 61 -6.09 -4.38 -7.03
CA ARG A 61 -5.68 -2.96 -7.00
C ARG A 61 -4.35 -2.72 -6.29
N TYR A 62 -3.85 -3.73 -5.58
CA TYR A 62 -2.49 -3.78 -5.08
C TYR A 62 -1.83 -5.06 -5.55
N VAL A 63 -0.93 -4.94 -6.54
CA VAL A 63 -0.27 -6.06 -7.20
C VAL A 63 1.22 -5.99 -6.93
N ARG A 64 1.81 -7.14 -6.62
CA ARG A 64 3.23 -7.29 -6.38
C ARG A 64 3.79 -8.35 -7.31
N ASP A 65 4.72 -7.96 -8.16
CA ASP A 65 5.47 -8.84 -9.06
C ASP A 65 6.94 -8.87 -8.62
N ILE A 66 7.22 -9.73 -7.63
CA ILE A 66 8.45 -9.68 -6.85
C ILE A 66 9.28 -10.94 -7.04
N TRP A 67 10.60 -10.77 -7.07
CA TRP A 67 11.58 -11.82 -7.30
C TRP A 67 12.70 -11.75 -6.26
N GLY A 68 13.23 -12.91 -5.90
CA GLY A 68 14.25 -13.09 -4.86
C GLY A 68 14.48 -14.55 -4.54
#